data_AF-A0A1F4SMT5-F1
#
_entry.id   AF-A0A1F4SMT5-F1
#
_cell.length_a   1.000
_cell.length_b   1.000
_cell.length_c   1.000
_cell.angle_alpha   90.00
_cell.angle_beta   90.00
_cell.angle_gamma   90.00
#
_symmetry.space_group_name_H-M   'P 1'
#
loop_
_entity.id
_entity.type
_entity.pdbx_description
1 polymer ?
#
loop_
_entity_poly.entity_id
_entity_poly.type
_entity_poly.pdbx_seq_one_letter_code
_entity_poly.pdbx_strand_id
1 'polypeptide(L)'
;MKKINDKSKYIILLIVILFLVLLHLYIQTKSITLKYEGTNLKIKLKDIKIKNRILASMLAKEESLYRIEKRAKEELGMSYPKDINYIIIREENKK
;
A
#
# COMPACT_ATOMS: atom_id res chain seq x y z
N MET A 1 0.29 -64.96 -6.25
CA MET A 1 0.22 -63.63 -6.89
C MET A 1 -0.96 -63.60 -7.86
N LYS A 2 -2.02 -62.82 -7.56
CA LYS A 2 -3.20 -62.70 -8.45
C LYS A 2 -2.77 -62.00 -9.74
N LYS A 3 -2.93 -62.65 -10.89
CA LYS A 3 -2.72 -62.04 -12.21
C LYS A 3 -3.66 -60.84 -12.34
N ILE A 4 -3.09 -59.63 -12.33
CA ILE A 4 -3.83 -58.39 -12.60
C ILE A 4 -4.34 -58.50 -14.03
N ASN A 5 -5.66 -58.50 -14.20
CA ASN A 5 -6.32 -58.62 -15.49
C ASN A 5 -6.03 -57.37 -16.34
N ASP A 6 -5.84 -57.48 -17.66
CA ASP A 6 -5.39 -56.32 -18.45
C ASP A 6 -6.38 -55.15 -18.38
N LYS A 7 -7.69 -55.43 -18.27
CA LYS A 7 -8.73 -54.42 -18.02
C LYS A 7 -8.50 -53.59 -16.75
N SER A 8 -8.03 -54.20 -15.66
CA SER A 8 -7.78 -53.47 -14.42
C SER A 8 -6.55 -52.57 -14.52
N LYS A 9 -5.57 -52.89 -15.37
CA LYS A 9 -4.42 -52.01 -15.64
C LYS A 9 -4.86 -50.73 -16.34
N TYR A 10 -5.76 -50.83 -17.33
CA TYR A 10 -6.31 -49.65 -18.02
C TYR A 10 -7.13 -48.76 -17.08
N ILE A 11 -7.92 -49.36 -16.17
CA ILE A 11 -8.68 -48.59 -15.17
C ILE A 11 -7.73 -47.84 -14.23
N ILE A 12 -6.67 -48.48 -13.75
CA ILE A 12 -5.65 -47.84 -12.90
C ILE A 12 -4.96 -46.70 -13.67
N LEU A 13 -4.59 -46.92 -14.93
CA LEU A 13 -3.98 -45.88 -15.77
C LEU A 13 -4.91 -44.66 -15.91
N LEU A 14 -6.19 -44.89 -16.12
CA LEU A 14 -7.19 -43.83 -16.29
C LEU A 14 -7.37 -43.03 -14.98
N ILE A 15 -7.35 -43.70 -13.83
CA ILE A 15 -7.37 -43.06 -12.50
C ILE A 15 -6.11 -42.21 -12.29
N VAL A 16 -4.94 -42.70 -12.67
CA VAL A 16 -3.67 -41.95 -12.55
C VAL A 16 -3.69 -40.71 -13.41
N ILE A 17 -4.18 -40.81 -14.66
CA ILE A 17 -4.32 -39.65 -15.55
C ILE A 17 -5.29 -38.63 -14.97
N LEU A 18 -6.46 -39.08 -14.49
CA LEU A 18 -7.44 -38.20 -13.86
C LEU A 18 -6.85 -37.47 -12.64
N PHE A 19 -6.10 -38.19 -11.81
CA PHE A 19 -5.42 -37.61 -10.65
C PHE A 19 -4.39 -36.56 -11.06
N LEU A 20 -3.59 -36.81 -12.09
CA LEU A 20 -2.61 -35.85 -12.60
C LEU A 20 -3.28 -34.58 -13.13
N VAL A 21 -4.40 -34.70 -13.83
CA VAL A 21 -5.18 -33.55 -14.32
C VAL A 21 -5.70 -32.70 -13.16
N LEU A 22 -6.29 -33.34 -12.14
CA LEU A 22 -6.79 -32.65 -10.95
C LEU A 22 -5.66 -31.97 -10.18
N LEU A 23 -4.51 -32.64 -10.01
CA LEU A 23 -3.34 -32.09 -9.36
C LEU A 23 -2.81 -30.86 -10.12
N HIS A 24 -2.75 -30.94 -11.44
CA HIS A 24 -2.32 -29.83 -12.29
C HIS A 24 -3.23 -28.60 -12.13
N LEU A 25 -4.54 -28.80 -12.16
CA LEU A 25 -5.52 -27.74 -11.95
C LEU A 25 -5.42 -27.12 -10.55
N TYR A 26 -5.22 -27.94 -9.52
CA TYR A 26 -5.03 -27.47 -8.14
C TYR A 26 -3.76 -26.61 -8.00
N ILE A 27 -2.64 -27.05 -8.59
CA ILE A 27 -1.38 -26.30 -8.54
C ILE A 27 -1.52 -24.97 -9.29
N GLN A 28 -2.13 -24.96 -10.47
CA GLN A 28 -2.34 -23.73 -11.24
C GLN A 28 -3.20 -22.72 -10.48
N THR A 29 -4.36 -23.16 -9.98
CA THR A 29 -5.28 -22.28 -9.24
C THR A 29 -4.61 -21.71 -7.99
N LYS A 30 -3.89 -22.53 -7.22
CA LYS A 30 -3.17 -22.07 -6.04
C LYS A 30 -2.04 -21.10 -6.39
N SER A 31 -1.30 -21.35 -7.47
CA SER A 31 -0.25 -20.45 -7.96
C SER A 31 -0.81 -19.08 -8.36
N ILE A 32 -1.96 -19.06 -9.05
CA ILE A 32 -2.64 -17.82 -9.43
C ILE A 32 -3.08 -17.05 -8.18
N THR A 33 -3.74 -17.71 -7.24
CA THR A 33 -4.19 -17.07 -5.98
C THR A 33 -3.01 -16.47 -5.21
N LEU A 34 -1.92 -17.22 -5.05
CA LEU A 34 -0.72 -16.73 -4.36
C LEU A 34 -0.08 -15.52 -5.06
N LYS A 35 -0.07 -15.48 -6.39
CA LYS A 35 0.40 -14.31 -7.15
C LYS A 35 -0.47 -13.09 -6.91
N TYR A 36 -1.80 -13.25 -6.89
CA TYR A 36 -2.73 -12.17 -6.60
C TYR A 36 -2.59 -11.66 -5.17
N GLU A 37 -2.53 -12.56 -4.18
CA GLU A 37 -2.29 -12.19 -2.79
C GLU A 37 -0.96 -11.46 -2.63
N GLY A 38 0.12 -11.98 -3.20
CA GLY A 38 1.44 -11.33 -3.16
C GLY A 38 1.42 -9.93 -3.78
N THR A 39 0.73 -9.75 -4.90
CA THR A 39 0.57 -8.44 -5.54
C THR A 39 -0.23 -7.47 -4.67
N ASN A 40 -1.33 -7.94 -4.09
CA ASN A 40 -2.16 -7.13 -3.20
C ASN A 40 -1.41 -6.72 -1.92
N LEU A 41 -0.64 -7.64 -1.32
CA LEU A 41 0.22 -7.34 -0.18
C LEU A 41 1.28 -6.29 -0.54
N LYS A 42 1.90 -6.39 -1.73
CA LYS A 42 2.88 -5.42 -2.22
C LYS A 42 2.26 -4.01 -2.39
N ILE A 43 1.04 -3.93 -2.90
CA ILE A 43 0.30 -2.68 -3.04
C ILE A 43 0.02 -2.08 -1.66
N LYS A 44 -0.54 -2.87 -0.73
CA LYS A 44 -0.82 -2.43 0.65
C LYS A 44 0.44 -1.94 1.36
N LEU A 45 1.57 -2.61 1.19
CA LEU A 45 2.85 -2.20 1.77
C LEU A 45 3.30 -0.85 1.20
N LYS A 46 3.18 -0.65 -0.11
CA LYS A 46 3.50 0.62 -0.76
C LYS A 46 2.63 1.76 -0.21
N ASP A 47 1.33 1.52 -0.06
CA ASP A 47 0.40 2.52 0.49
C ASP A 47 0.73 2.89 1.93
N ILE A 48 1.03 1.90 2.78
CA ILE A 48 1.47 2.14 4.16
C ILE A 48 2.76 2.97 4.18
N LYS A 49 3.73 2.65 3.32
CA LYS A 49 4.98 3.41 3.24
C LYS A 49 4.77 4.86 2.81
N ILE A 50 3.84 5.10 1.86
CA ILE A 50 3.48 6.46 1.44
C ILE A 50 2.82 7.21 2.60
N LYS A 51 1.84 6.59 3.27
CA LYS A 51 1.18 7.20 4.44
C LYS A 51 2.18 7.54 5.54
N ASN A 52 3.10 6.63 5.85
CA ASN A 52 4.12 6.87 6.85
C ASN A 52 5.04 8.05 6.45
N ARG A 53 5.43 8.15 5.17
CA ARG A 53 6.22 9.28 4.68
C ARG A 53 5.47 10.61 4.81
N ILE A 54 4.17 10.63 4.51
CA ILE A 54 3.34 11.83 4.66
C ILE A 54 3.26 12.24 6.13
N LEU A 55 2.99 11.29 7.04
CA LEU A 55 2.93 11.54 8.47
C LEU A 55 4.27 12.04 9.02
N ALA A 56 5.38 11.44 8.62
CA ALA A 56 6.72 11.89 8.99
C ALA A 56 6.98 13.34 8.51
N SER A 57 6.54 13.68 7.30
CA SER A 57 6.65 15.05 6.79
C SER A 57 5.77 16.04 7.56
N MET A 58 4.57 15.64 7.97
CA MET A 58 3.68 16.47 8.79
C MET A 58 4.29 16.71 10.17
N LEU A 59 4.80 15.66 10.82
CA LEU A 59 5.49 15.75 12.11
C LEU A 59 6.70 16.69 12.02
N ALA A 60 7.54 16.53 11.00
CA ALA A 60 8.71 17.38 10.81
C ALA A 60 8.31 18.85 10.58
N LYS A 61 7.22 19.11 9.86
CA LYS A 61 6.68 20.46 9.67
C LYS A 61 6.23 21.07 11.00
N GLU A 62 5.50 20.31 11.81
CA GLU A 62 5.02 20.73 13.12
C GLU A 62 6.18 21.03 14.09
N GLU A 63 7.16 20.13 14.18
CA GLU A 63 8.37 20.39 14.97
C GLU A 63 9.15 21.61 14.47
N SER A 64 9.21 21.83 13.16
CA SER A 64 9.87 23.01 12.61
C SER A 64 9.15 24.30 13.00
N LEU A 65 7.82 24.30 12.95
CA LEU A 65 6.97 25.42 13.37
C LEU A 65 7.19 25.73 14.84
N TYR A 66 7.17 24.71 15.69
CA TYR A 66 7.47 24.86 17.11
C TYR A 66 8.85 25.46 17.37
N ARG A 67 9.88 24.99 16.65
CA ARG A 67 11.24 25.56 16.75
C ARG A 67 11.30 27.02 16.28
N ILE A 68 10.59 27.34 15.20
CA ILE A 68 10.52 28.70 14.66
C ILE A 68 9.83 29.63 15.67
N GLU A 69 8.68 29.23 16.22
CA GLU A 69 7.96 30.00 17.23
C GLU A 69 8.80 30.23 18.49
N LYS A 70 9.49 29.18 18.95
CA LYS A 70 10.38 29.28 20.10
C LYS A 70 11.48 30.32 19.86
N ARG A 71 12.18 30.25 18.72
CA ARG A 71 13.21 31.25 18.38
C ARG A 71 12.64 32.65 18.19
N ALA A 72 11.50 32.78 17.51
CA ALA A 72 10.86 34.07 17.30
C ALA A 72 10.52 34.74 18.63
N LYS A 73 10.02 33.97 19.61
CA LYS A 73 9.64 34.49 20.92
C LYS A 73 10.83 34.75 21.84
N GLU A 74 11.79 33.81 21.91
CA GLU A 74 12.90 33.85 22.87
C GLU A 74 14.08 34.70 22.38
N GLU A 75 14.46 34.59 21.11
CA GLU A 75 15.65 35.26 20.57
C GLU A 75 15.30 36.62 19.92
N LEU A 76 14.13 36.72 19.27
CA LEU A 76 13.72 37.90 18.51
C LEU A 76 12.67 38.77 19.23
N GLY A 77 12.20 38.34 20.41
CA GLY A 77 11.18 39.05 21.18
C GLY A 77 9.85 39.26 20.43
N MET A 78 9.59 38.48 19.39
CA MET A 78 8.38 38.61 18.59
C MET A 78 7.17 38.08 19.36
N SER A 79 6.16 38.93 19.51
CA SER A 79 4.84 38.56 20.02
C SER A 79 3.89 38.39 18.86
N TYR A 80 3.06 37.35 18.89
CA TYR A 80 2.00 37.18 17.91
C TYR A 80 1.01 38.36 18.02
N PRO A 81 0.71 39.06 16.91
CA PRO A 81 -0.22 40.20 16.94
C PRO A 81 -1.64 39.71 17.26
N LYS A 82 -2.36 40.45 18.12
CA LYS A 82 -3.74 40.11 18.52
C LYS A 82 -4.74 40.36 17.39
N ASP A 83 -4.48 41.36 16.56
CA ASP A 83 -5.35 41.76 15.45
C ASP A 83 -4.52 41.88 14.17
N ILE A 84 -4.98 41.22 13.11
CA ILE A 84 -4.36 41.26 11.77
C ILE A 84 -5.32 42.00 10.84
N ASN A 85 -4.99 43.24 10.48
CA ASN A 85 -5.74 44.00 9.48
C ASN A 85 -5.09 43.83 8.11
N TYR A 86 -5.79 43.18 7.19
CA TYR A 86 -5.36 43.04 5.81
C TYR A 86 -5.79 44.28 5.01
N ILE A 87 -4.82 44.97 4.41
CA ILE A 87 -5.11 46.02 3.43
C ILE A 87 -5.39 45.34 2.10
N ILE A 88 -6.66 45.23 1.72
CA ILE A 88 -7.07 44.75 0.41
C ILE A 88 -6.94 45.91 -0.57
N ILE A 89 -5.85 45.94 -1.34
CA ILE A 89 -5.69 46.87 -2.45
C ILE A 89 -6.58 46.33 -3.59
N ARG A 90 -7.75 46.93 -3.79
CA ARG A 90 -8.53 46.71 -5.03
C ARG A 90 -7.82 47.48 -6.13
N GLU A 91 -7.28 46.77 -7.12
CA GLU A 91 -6.96 47.39 -8.40
C GLU A 91 -8.27 47.86 -9.02
N GLU A 92 -8.49 49.18 -9.01
CA GLU A 92 -9.58 49.79 -9.77
C GLU A 92 -9.31 49.56 -11.26
N ASN A 93 -10.27 48.88 -11.90
CA ASN A 93 -10.33 48.63 -13.34
C ASN A 93 -9.87 49.84 -14.15
N LYS A 94 -8.69 49.73 -14.77
CA LYS A 94 -8.35 50.58 -15.92
C LYS A 94 -9.24 50.14 -17.09
N LYS A 95 -10.26 50.95 -17.36
CA LYS A 95 -11.01 50.96 -18.63
C LYS A 95 -10.09 51.24 -19.81
#